data_AF-A0A8S2T600-F1
#
_entry.id   AF-A0A8S2T600-F1
#
_cell.length_a   1.000
_cell.length_b   1.000
_cell.length_c   1.000
_cell.angle_alpha   90.00
_cell.angle_beta   90.00
_cell.angle_gamma   90.00
#
_symmetry.space_group_name_H-M   'P 1'
#
loop_
_entity.id
_entity.type
_entity.pdbx_description
1 polymer ?
#
loop_
_entity_poly.entity_id
_entity_poly.type
_entity_poly.pdbx_seq_one_letter_code
_entity_poly.pdbx_strand_id
1 'polypeptide(L)' 'MPTESPPTITEAMEMIRKLHLLGTTREPQLHQLVNELESKLTGVYIRE' A
#
# COMPACT_ATOMS: atom_id res chain seq x y z
N MET A 1 23.32 -4.54 -8.51
CA MET A 1 22.01 -3.89 -8.31
C MET A 1 21.57 -4.25 -6.91
N PRO A 2 21.14 -3.32 -6.04
CA PRO A 2 20.65 -3.72 -4.73
C PRO A 2 19.41 -4.58 -4.97
N THR A 3 19.49 -5.85 -4.58
CA THR A 3 18.36 -6.75 -4.52
C THR A 3 17.58 -6.38 -3.27
N GLU A 4 16.74 -5.36 -3.37
CA GLU A 4 15.79 -5.07 -2.29
C GLU A 4 14.79 -6.23 -2.25
N SER A 5 14.83 -6.98 -1.16
CA SER A 5 13.83 -8.02 -0.88
C SER A 5 12.44 -7.38 -0.92
N PRO A 6 11.40 -8.12 -1.38
CA PRO A 6 10.04 -7.64 -1.29
C PRO A 6 9.72 -7.23 0.15
N PRO A 7 8.97 -6.13 0.36
CA PRO A 7 8.58 -5.74 1.70
C PRO A 7 7.74 -6.83 2.35
N THR A 8 7.91 -7.00 3.66
CA THR A 8 7.01 -7.81 4.47
C THR A 8 5.60 -7.22 4.44
N ILE A 9 4.59 -8.03 4.78
CA ILE A 9 3.20 -7.53 4.85
C ILE A 9 3.07 -6.32 5.77
N THR A 10 3.76 -6.32 6.91
CA THR A 10 3.75 -5.22 7.87
C THR A 10 4.32 -3.95 7.25
N GLU A 11 5.47 -4.04 6.57
CA GLU A 11 6.09 -2.91 5.88
C GLU A 11 5.20 -2.39 4.74
N ALA A 12 4.60 -3.29 3.96
CA ALA A 12 3.68 -2.92 2.89
C ALA A 12 2.44 -2.17 3.41
N MET A 13 1.85 -2.64 4.51
CA MET A 13 0.71 -1.99 5.14
C MET A 13 1.07 -0.64 5.75
N GLU A 14 2.26 -0.48 6.33
CA GLU A 14 2.74 0.83 6.79
C GLU A 14 2.95 1.81 5.64
N MET A 15 3.48 1.35 4.50
CA MET A 15 3.63 2.18 3.30
C MET A 15 2.28 2.63 2.75
N ILE A 16 1.28 1.73 2.70
CA ILE A 16 -0.10 2.07 2.31
C ILE A 16 -0.70 3.12 3.24
N ARG A 17 -0.53 2.98 4.56
CA ARG A 17 -1.04 3.98 5.52
C ARG A 17 -0.45 5.38 5.29
N LYS A 18 0.85 5.46 5.00
CA LYS A 18 1.51 6.74 4.66
C LYS A 18 0.93 7.34 3.38
N LEU A 19 0.67 6.52 2.37
CA LEU A 19 0.04 6.95 1.12
C LEU A 19 -1.40 7.43 1.32
N HIS A 20 -2.17 6.77 2.19
CA HIS A 20 -3.52 7.22 2.56
C HIS A 20 -3.52 8.60 3.19
N LEU A 21 -2.60 8.87 4.13
CA LEU A 21 -2.44 10.19 4.73
C LEU A 21 -2.11 11.27 3.68
N LEU A 22 -1.25 10.95 2.71
CA LEU A 22 -0.90 11.85 1.62
C LEU A 22 -2.10 12.11 0.68
N GLY A 23 -2.79 11.05 0.26
CA GLY A 23 -3.93 11.14 -0.66
C GLY A 23 -5.12 11.88 -0.05
N THR A 24 -5.36 11.71 1.25
CA THR A 24 -6.46 12.41 1.93
C THR A 24 -6.18 13.92 2.11
N THR A 25 -4.91 14.30 2.30
CA THR A 25 -4.55 15.69 2.63
C THR A 25 -4.14 16.54 1.43
N ARG A 26 -3.58 15.93 0.37
CA ARG A 26 -3.00 16.67 -0.76
C ARG A 26 -3.55 16.26 -2.12
N GLU A 27 -3.85 14.98 -2.33
CA GLU A 27 -4.26 14.47 -3.64
C GLU A 27 -5.41 13.46 -3.54
N PRO A 28 -6.67 13.92 -3.53
CA PRO A 28 -7.84 13.05 -3.36
C PRO A 28 -7.93 11.94 -4.41
N GLN A 29 -7.37 12.18 -5.61
CA GLN A 29 -7.31 11.20 -6.70
C GLN A 29 -6.37 10.02 -6.36
N LEU A 30 -5.32 10.27 -5.57
CA LEU A 30 -4.41 9.25 -5.08
C LEU A 30 -5.10 8.34 -4.07
N HIS A 31 -6.06 8.85 -3.29
CA HIS A 31 -6.76 8.07 -2.27
C HIS A 31 -7.51 6.86 -2.86
N GLN A 32 -8.18 7.01 -4.01
CA GLN A 32 -8.82 5.88 -4.69
C GLN A 32 -7.82 4.82 -5.12
N LEU A 33 -6.69 5.23 -5.72
CA LEU A 33 -5.64 4.33 -6.16
C LEU A 33 -5.02 3.54 -4.98
N VAL A 34 -4.84 4.20 -3.83
CA VAL A 34 -4.29 3.57 -2.62
C VAL A 34 -5.28 2.58 -1.99
N ASN A 35 -6.59 2.88 -2.01
CA ASN A 35 -7.63 1.92 -1.59
C ASN A 35 -7.62 0.66 -2.46
N GLU A 36 -7.51 0.80 -3.79
CA GLU A 36 -7.42 -0.36 -4.69
C GLU A 36 -6.16 -1.20 -4.43
N LEU A 37 -5.04 -0.53 -4.17
CA LEU A 37 -3.77 -1.18 -3.83
C LEU A 37 -3.89 -1.99 -2.53
N GLU A 38 -4.48 -1.41 -1.49
CA GLU A 38 -4.72 -2.07 -0.20
C GLU A 38 -5.59 -3.31 -0.36
N SER A 39 -6.67 -3.21 -1.16
CA SER A 39 -7.56 -4.34 -1.42
C SER A 39 -6.85 -5.50 -2.15
N LYS A 40 -6.05 -5.19 -3.17
CA LYS A 40 -5.26 -6.18 -3.91
C LYS A 40 -4.22 -6.85 -3.03
N LEU A 41 -3.50 -6.08 -2.21
CA LEU A 41 -2.50 -6.59 -1.28
C LEU A 41 -3.13 -7.52 -0.24
N THR A 42 -4.25 -7.10 0.36
CA THR A 42 -5.03 -7.93 1.28
C THR A 42 -5.44 -9.26 0.63
N GLY A 43 -5.84 -9.23 -0.64
CA GLY A 43 -6.20 -10.43 -1.39
C GLY A 43 -5.03 -11.38 -1.69
N VAL A 44 -3.81 -10.87 -1.82
CA VAL A 44 -2.59 -11.67 -1.99
C VAL A 44 -2.18 -12.33 -0.67
N TYR A 45 -2.19 -11.57 0.43
CA TYR A 45 -1.66 -12.05 1.71
C TYR A 45 -2.66 -12.85 2.59
N ILE A 46 -3.97 -12.71 2.40
CA ILE A 46 -4.98 -13.49 3.15
C ILE A 46 -5.31 -14.84 2.48
N ARG A 47 -4.92 -15.03 1.21
CA ARG A 47 -5.15 -16.28 0.46
C ARG A 47 -3.99 -17.28 0.52
N GLU A 48 -2.90 -16.94 1.23
CA GLU A 48 -1.87 -17.88 1.68
C GLU A 48 -2.16 -18.34 3.12
#